data_AF-A0A8S3XGH9-F1
#
_entry.id   AF-A0A8S3XGH9-F1
#
_cell.length_a   1.000
_cell.length_b   1.000
_cell.length_c   1.000
_cell.angle_alpha   90.00
_cell.angle_beta   90.00
_cell.angle_gamma   90.00
#
_symmetry.space_group_name_H-M   'P 1'
#
loop_
_entity.id
_entity.type
_entity.pdbx_description
1 polymer ?
#
loop_
_entity_poly.entity_id
_entity_poly.type
_entity_poly.pdbx_seq_one_letter_code
_entity_poly.pdbx_strand_id
1 'polypeptide(L)'
;MALISLTVTNVYGKNKHMPCFAHTLNLVASQPFDNKDGLDEANNLLTAVKDITTYLKQNTNAADSLKKAHQTKPLGLIQSVCTRWNSIFYQLERFVELSEIIAPILLKYPKAPTMLTAQQLEFIKDLINILRPLEVITKGISGENYVTASKIIPIVSCLTETYNTMENSTYIGAKTRTLIVNGLKKRFGMVEQVHLFSCCDHFRS
;
A
#
# COMPACT_ATOMS: atom_id res chain seq x y z
N MET A 1 1.67 -30.61 15.20
CA MET A 1 0.36 -30.39 14.52
C MET A 1 -0.78 -30.10 15.49
N ALA A 2 -0.93 -30.84 16.61
CA ALA A 2 -2.02 -30.61 17.59
C ALA A 2 -1.92 -29.28 18.37
N LEU A 3 -0.71 -28.80 18.68
CA LEU A 3 -0.52 -27.57 19.48
C LEU A 3 -0.88 -26.28 18.73
N ILE A 4 -0.66 -26.23 17.41
CA ILE A 4 -0.98 -25.06 16.58
C ILE A 4 -2.50 -24.85 16.46
N SER A 5 -3.26 -25.94 16.39
CA SER A 5 -4.73 -25.91 16.35
C SER A 5 -5.32 -25.37 17.66
N LEU A 6 -4.73 -25.73 18.80
CA LEU A 6 -5.18 -25.27 20.11
C LEU A 6 -4.91 -23.76 20.31
N THR A 7 -3.75 -23.27 19.87
CA THR A 7 -3.39 -21.85 19.95
C THR A 7 -4.28 -20.95 19.09
N VAL A 8 -4.65 -21.40 17.88
CA VAL A 8 -5.58 -20.65 17.01
C VAL A 8 -6.98 -20.58 17.64
N THR A 9 -7.42 -21.68 18.26
CA THR A 9 -8.74 -21.75 18.91
C THR A 9 -8.83 -20.92 20.19
N ASN A 10 -7.74 -20.79 20.96
CA ASN A 10 -7.74 -20.05 22.22
C ASN A 10 -7.66 -18.52 22.04
N VAL A 11 -7.09 -18.07 20.93
CA VAL A 11 -6.86 -16.64 20.64
C VAL A 11 -8.06 -16.02 19.94
N TYR A 12 -8.69 -16.79 19.07
CA TYR A 12 -9.85 -16.35 18.30
C TYR A 12 -11.17 -16.81 18.96
N GLY A 13 -11.13 -17.75 19.92
CA GLY A 13 -12.32 -18.38 20.49
C GLY A 13 -12.89 -19.42 19.52
N LYS A 14 -13.58 -20.43 20.06
CA LYS A 14 -14.10 -21.61 19.33
C LYS A 14 -14.91 -21.32 18.04
N ASN A 15 -15.31 -20.06 17.81
CA ASN A 15 -16.18 -19.64 16.70
C ASN A 15 -15.65 -18.45 15.86
N LYS A 16 -14.39 -17.99 16.00
CA LYS A 16 -13.87 -16.93 15.11
C LYS A 16 -12.90 -17.51 14.09
N HIS A 17 -13.31 -17.47 12.83
CA HIS A 17 -12.45 -17.76 11.68
C HIS A 17 -11.29 -16.75 11.67
N MET A 18 -10.05 -17.23 11.62
CA MET A 18 -8.89 -16.34 11.44
C MET A 18 -9.11 -15.53 10.15
N PRO A 19 -9.10 -14.20 10.18
CA PRO A 19 -9.18 -13.42 8.96
C PRO A 19 -7.96 -13.76 8.10
N CYS A 20 -8.19 -14.10 6.84
CA CYS A 20 -7.12 -14.46 5.90
C CYS A 20 -5.99 -13.41 5.96
N PHE A 21 -4.74 -13.86 6.07
CA PHE A 21 -3.58 -12.97 6.18
C PHE A 21 -3.54 -11.94 5.05
N ALA A 22 -3.77 -12.39 3.81
CA ALA A 22 -3.86 -11.52 2.63
C ALA A 22 -5.00 -10.51 2.72
N HIS A 23 -6.18 -10.92 3.22
CA HIS A 23 -7.30 -10.02 3.42
C HIS A 23 -6.98 -8.95 4.47
N THR A 24 -6.32 -9.35 5.56
CA THR A 24 -5.92 -8.44 6.63
C THR A 24 -4.89 -7.42 6.15
N LEU A 25 -3.88 -7.85 5.37
CA LEU A 25 -2.93 -6.95 4.73
C LEU A 25 -3.61 -5.98 3.76
N ASN A 26 -4.58 -6.45 2.98
CA ASN A 26 -5.35 -5.59 2.10
C ASN A 26 -6.10 -4.49 2.87
N LEU A 27 -6.68 -4.80 4.03
CA LEU A 27 -7.34 -3.81 4.89
C LEU A 27 -6.35 -2.77 5.43
N VAL A 28 -5.15 -3.20 5.83
CA VAL A 28 -4.09 -2.28 6.29
C VAL A 28 -3.63 -1.37 5.15
N ALA A 29 -3.28 -1.94 3.99
CA ALA A 29 -2.76 -1.20 2.85
C ALA A 29 -3.79 -0.21 2.26
N SER A 30 -5.08 -0.51 2.39
CA SER A 30 -6.15 0.36 1.90
C SER A 30 -6.51 1.47 2.88
N GLN A 31 -6.11 1.37 4.15
CA GLN A 31 -6.53 2.28 5.22
C GLN A 31 -6.22 3.77 4.92
N PRO A 32 -5.04 4.16 4.39
CA PRO A 32 -4.78 5.57 4.09
C PRO A 32 -5.75 6.18 3.07
N PHE A 33 -6.40 5.34 2.25
CA PHE A 33 -7.31 5.73 1.18
C PHE A 33 -8.78 5.48 1.53
N ASP A 34 -9.08 5.11 2.78
CA ASP A 34 -10.45 4.95 3.24
C ASP A 34 -11.15 6.33 3.35
N ASN A 35 -12.44 6.37 3.03
CA ASN A 35 -13.22 7.61 3.05
C ASN A 35 -13.58 8.09 4.47
N LYS A 36 -13.58 7.19 5.47
CA LYS A 36 -13.97 7.50 6.85
C LYS A 36 -12.78 7.59 7.78
N ASP A 37 -11.88 6.61 7.68
CA ASP A 37 -10.76 6.44 8.61
C ASP A 37 -9.39 6.66 7.96
N GLY A 38 -9.36 7.14 6.71
CA GLY A 38 -8.16 7.42 5.93
C GLY A 38 -7.66 8.86 6.06
N LEU A 39 -6.85 9.28 5.08
CA LEU A 39 -6.26 10.61 5.03
C LEU A 39 -6.82 11.37 3.83
N ASP A 40 -7.45 12.52 4.09
CA ASP A 40 -7.97 13.41 3.04
C ASP A 40 -6.86 13.84 2.09
N GLU A 41 -5.65 14.07 2.60
CA GLU A 41 -4.49 14.44 1.79
C GLU A 41 -4.12 13.35 0.77
N ALA A 42 -4.25 12.07 1.15
CA ALA A 42 -4.03 10.95 0.24
C ALA A 42 -5.14 10.87 -0.83
N ASN A 43 -6.40 11.02 -0.43
CA ASN A 43 -7.55 10.99 -1.37
C ASN A 43 -7.51 12.17 -2.36
N ASN A 44 -7.15 13.36 -1.91
CA ASN A 44 -7.01 14.54 -2.76
C ASN A 44 -5.87 14.35 -3.78
N LEU A 45 -4.76 13.76 -3.35
CA LEU A 45 -3.64 13.43 -4.23
C LEU A 45 -4.03 12.40 -5.30
N LEU A 46 -4.75 11.34 -4.91
CA LEU A 46 -5.24 10.34 -5.86
C LEU A 46 -6.22 10.93 -6.88
N THR A 47 -7.07 11.86 -6.45
CA THR A 47 -8.00 12.57 -7.33
C THR A 47 -7.22 13.39 -8.37
N ALA A 48 -6.23 14.18 -7.94
CA ALA A 48 -5.39 14.96 -8.86
C ALA A 48 -4.62 14.07 -9.86
N VAL A 49 -4.03 12.97 -9.40
CA VAL A 49 -3.36 11.98 -10.28
C VAL A 49 -4.35 11.39 -11.30
N LYS A 50 -5.57 11.07 -10.86
CA LYS A 50 -6.63 10.51 -11.70
C LYS A 50 -7.12 11.52 -12.74
N ASP A 51 -7.27 12.78 -12.38
CA ASP A 51 -7.73 13.84 -13.30
C ASP A 51 -6.69 14.07 -14.40
N ILE A 52 -5.41 14.17 -14.04
CA ILE A 52 -4.30 14.26 -14.99
C ILE A 52 -4.26 13.03 -15.90
N THR A 53 -4.35 11.84 -15.32
CA THR A 53 -4.34 10.59 -16.09
C THR A 53 -5.52 10.49 -17.06
N THR A 54 -6.71 10.90 -16.61
CA THR A 54 -7.94 10.88 -17.42
C THR A 54 -7.82 11.88 -18.56
N TYR A 55 -7.36 13.10 -18.29
CA TYR A 55 -7.14 14.12 -19.30
C TYR A 55 -6.18 13.64 -20.39
N LEU A 56 -5.03 13.08 -20.00
CA LEU A 56 -4.01 12.60 -20.94
C LEU A 56 -4.48 11.41 -21.78
N LYS A 57 -5.46 10.63 -21.29
CA LYS A 57 -6.07 9.53 -22.06
C LYS A 57 -7.16 10.01 -23.01
N GLN A 58 -7.94 11.01 -22.60
CA GLN A 58 -9.08 11.51 -23.39
C GLN A 58 -8.65 12.51 -24.47
N ASN A 59 -7.61 13.30 -24.23
CA ASN A 59 -7.08 14.22 -25.21
C ASN A 59 -6.08 13.50 -26.12
N THR A 60 -6.50 13.20 -27.36
CA THR A 60 -5.69 12.48 -28.35
C THR A 60 -4.34 13.15 -28.64
N ASN A 61 -4.31 14.47 -28.75
CA ASN A 61 -3.08 15.23 -29.00
C ASN A 61 -2.13 15.15 -27.81
N ALA A 62 -2.64 15.22 -26.58
CA ALA A 62 -1.83 15.08 -25.37
C ALA A 62 -1.33 13.64 -25.18
N ALA A 63 -2.18 12.64 -25.47
CA ALA A 63 -1.81 11.22 -25.47
C ALA A 63 -0.67 10.94 -26.47
N ASP A 64 -0.79 11.48 -27.68
CA ASP A 64 0.24 11.30 -28.72
C ASP A 64 1.51 12.08 -28.40
N SER A 65 1.40 13.24 -27.76
CA SER A 65 2.55 13.98 -27.24
C SER A 65 3.31 13.17 -26.19
N LEU A 66 2.60 12.49 -25.29
CA LEU A 66 3.19 11.62 -24.27
C LEU A 66 3.91 10.43 -24.90
N LYS A 67 3.29 9.76 -25.88
CA LYS A 67 3.91 8.66 -26.63
C LYS A 67 5.16 9.09 -27.37
N LYS A 68 5.15 10.25 -28.01
CA LYS A 68 6.30 10.79 -28.77
C LYS A 68 7.45 11.21 -27.87
N ALA A 69 7.14 11.81 -26.71
CA ALA A 69 8.16 12.25 -25.76
C ALA A 69 8.84 11.07 -25.06
N HIS A 70 8.14 9.96 -24.90
CA HIS A 70 8.67 8.76 -24.27
C HIS A 70 9.33 7.82 -25.31
N GLN A 71 10.52 8.22 -25.78
CA GLN A 71 11.21 7.66 -26.95
C GLN A 71 11.68 6.19 -26.81
N THR A 72 11.91 5.71 -25.58
CA THR A 72 12.62 4.43 -25.35
C THR A 72 11.70 3.23 -25.13
N LYS A 73 10.44 3.41 -24.73
CA LYS A 73 9.42 2.33 -24.62
C LYS A 73 8.04 2.91 -24.27
N PRO A 74 7.10 3.22 -25.19
CA PRO A 74 5.89 3.98 -24.89
C PRO A 74 5.04 3.34 -23.77
N LEU A 75 5.31 3.70 -22.53
CA LEU A 75 4.57 3.28 -21.35
C LEU A 75 3.40 4.25 -21.21
N GLY A 76 2.18 3.75 -21.44
CA GLY A 76 0.98 4.50 -21.13
C GLY A 76 0.85 4.73 -19.62
N LEU A 77 0.15 5.80 -19.25
CA LEU A 77 -0.29 5.97 -17.87
C LEU A 77 -1.25 4.84 -17.47
N ILE A 78 -0.95 4.22 -16.33
CA ILE A 78 -1.86 3.26 -15.69
C ILE A 78 -2.90 4.09 -14.93
N GLN A 79 -4.17 3.72 -15.07
CA GLN A 79 -5.23 4.31 -14.25
C GLN A 79 -5.65 3.27 -13.24
N SER A 80 -5.70 3.64 -11.96
CA SER A 80 -6.18 2.74 -10.93
C SER A 80 -7.63 2.34 -11.22
N VAL A 81 -7.94 1.08 -10.93
CA VAL A 81 -9.31 0.56 -10.92
C VAL A 81 -9.73 0.61 -9.46
N CYS A 82 -10.87 1.23 -9.15
CA CYS A 82 -11.21 1.77 -7.81
C CYS A 82 -11.31 0.77 -6.64
N THR A 83 -10.89 -0.49 -6.79
CA THR A 83 -11.23 -1.56 -5.83
C THR A 83 -10.03 -2.19 -5.12
N ARG A 84 -8.76 -1.88 -5.47
CA ARG A 84 -7.59 -2.47 -4.78
C ARG A 84 -6.42 -1.50 -4.69
N TRP A 85 -5.84 -1.40 -3.50
CA TRP A 85 -4.66 -0.59 -3.20
C TRP A 85 -3.45 -0.91 -4.10
N ASN A 86 -3.31 -2.14 -4.61
CA ASN A 86 -2.26 -2.48 -5.56
C ASN A 86 -2.36 -1.65 -6.85
N SER A 87 -3.58 -1.41 -7.35
CA SER A 87 -3.75 -0.59 -8.55
C SER A 87 -3.41 0.87 -8.31
N ILE A 88 -3.64 1.36 -7.09
CA ILE A 88 -3.20 2.69 -6.64
C ILE A 88 -1.67 2.73 -6.63
N PHE A 89 -1.02 1.76 -5.98
CA PHE A 89 0.44 1.64 -5.94
C PHE A 89 1.08 1.70 -7.34
N TYR A 90 0.62 0.87 -8.28
CA TYR A 90 1.17 0.86 -9.64
C TYR A 90 0.85 2.12 -10.44
N GLN A 91 -0.31 2.74 -10.22
CA GLN A 91 -0.62 4.04 -10.84
C GLN A 91 0.35 5.11 -10.34
N LEU A 92 0.57 5.18 -9.03
CA LEU A 92 1.47 6.16 -8.42
C LEU A 92 2.92 5.98 -8.90
N GLU A 93 3.41 4.74 -8.93
CA GLU A 93 4.75 4.43 -9.42
C GLU A 93 4.95 4.88 -10.87
N ARG A 94 4.01 4.53 -11.76
CA ARG A 94 4.03 4.97 -13.17
C ARG A 94 3.88 6.48 -13.31
N PHE A 95 3.07 7.12 -12.46
CA PHE A 95 2.87 8.56 -12.52
C PHE A 95 4.17 9.31 -12.19
N VAL A 96 4.90 8.89 -11.15
CA VAL A 96 6.20 9.48 -10.80
C VAL A 96 7.21 9.28 -11.93
N GLU A 97 7.29 8.07 -12.49
CA GLU A 97 8.17 7.75 -13.63
C GLU A 97 7.95 8.69 -14.84
N LEU A 98 6.69 9.06 -15.09
CA LEU A 98 6.32 9.91 -16.23
C LEU A 98 6.17 11.39 -15.87
N SER A 99 6.31 11.78 -14.61
CA SER A 99 5.96 13.13 -14.13
C SER A 99 6.72 14.26 -14.83
N GLU A 100 8.01 14.06 -15.09
CA GLU A 100 8.87 15.02 -15.81
C GLU A 100 8.48 15.19 -17.28
N ILE A 101 7.88 14.16 -17.88
CA ILE A 101 7.38 14.19 -19.27
C ILE A 101 5.96 14.80 -19.30
N ILE A 102 5.13 14.49 -18.30
CA ILE A 102 3.75 14.96 -18.19
C ILE A 102 3.69 16.47 -17.97
N ALA A 103 4.51 17.00 -17.07
CA ALA A 103 4.48 18.42 -16.71
C ALA A 103 4.56 19.37 -17.93
N PRO A 104 5.55 19.28 -18.83
CA PRO A 104 5.62 20.15 -20.00
C PRO A 104 4.52 19.89 -21.02
N ILE A 105 3.90 18.71 -21.04
CA ILE A 105 2.74 18.43 -21.91
C ILE A 105 1.53 19.19 -21.39
N LEU A 106 1.22 19.11 -20.10
CA LEU A 106 0.07 19.81 -19.50
C LEU A 106 0.15 21.32 -19.71
N LEU A 107 1.34 21.92 -19.57
CA LEU A 107 1.58 23.35 -19.80
C LEU A 107 1.22 23.83 -21.21
N LYS A 108 1.17 22.95 -22.22
CA LYS A 108 0.80 23.29 -23.60
C LYS A 108 -0.71 23.41 -23.81
N TYR A 109 -1.52 22.93 -22.87
CA TYR A 109 -2.98 22.88 -23.03
C TYR A 109 -3.67 23.68 -21.92
N PRO A 110 -4.27 24.86 -22.22
CA PRO A 110 -4.88 25.73 -21.22
C PRO A 110 -6.04 25.10 -20.42
N LYS A 111 -6.69 24.06 -20.98
CA LYS A 111 -7.78 23.31 -20.32
C LYS A 111 -7.29 22.05 -19.59
N ALA A 112 -5.97 21.81 -19.55
CA ALA A 112 -5.41 20.69 -18.81
C ALA A 112 -5.54 20.92 -17.30
N PRO A 113 -5.69 19.85 -16.50
CA PRO A 113 -5.57 19.94 -15.06
C PRO A 113 -4.16 20.41 -14.66
N THR A 114 -4.08 21.13 -13.55
CA THR A 114 -2.82 21.59 -12.98
C THR A 114 -1.94 20.41 -12.58
N MET A 115 -0.65 20.47 -12.89
CA MET A 115 0.32 19.47 -12.45
C MET A 115 0.46 19.49 -10.92
N LEU A 116 0.83 18.34 -10.35
CA LEU A 116 1.16 18.24 -8.92
C LEU A 116 2.34 19.15 -8.56
N THR A 117 2.32 19.68 -7.33
CA THR A 117 3.46 20.40 -6.76
C THR A 117 4.61 19.45 -6.41
N ALA A 118 5.82 20.01 -6.22
CA ALA A 118 6.96 19.23 -5.77
C ALA A 118 6.69 18.49 -4.45
N GLN A 119 6.03 19.16 -3.48
CA GLN A 119 5.67 18.54 -2.20
C GLN A 119 4.66 17.39 -2.37
N GLN A 120 3.71 17.53 -3.29
CA GLN A 120 2.76 16.45 -3.62
C GLN A 120 3.48 15.26 -4.26
N LEU A 121 4.44 15.50 -5.15
CA LEU A 121 5.27 14.44 -5.75
C LEU A 121 6.14 13.73 -4.69
N GLU A 122 6.73 14.45 -3.75
CA GLU A 122 7.45 13.85 -2.62
C GLU A 122 6.52 13.00 -1.75
N PHE A 123 5.29 13.45 -1.52
CA PHE A 123 4.31 12.63 -0.79
C PHE A 123 3.92 11.36 -1.58
N ILE A 124 3.82 11.41 -2.91
CA ILE A 124 3.63 10.19 -3.71
C ILE A 124 4.81 9.23 -3.53
N LYS A 125 6.05 9.72 -3.52
CA LYS A 125 7.24 8.89 -3.29
C LYS A 125 7.20 8.23 -1.91
N ASP A 126 6.80 8.97 -0.88
CA ASP A 126 6.57 8.41 0.46
C ASP A 126 5.51 7.30 0.42
N LEU A 127 4.36 7.51 -0.23
CA LEU A 127 3.30 6.50 -0.37
C LEU A 127 3.80 5.23 -1.08
N ILE A 128 4.56 5.38 -2.17
CA ILE A 128 5.15 4.25 -2.88
C ILE A 128 6.08 3.47 -1.95
N ASN A 129 6.97 4.16 -1.23
CA ASN A 129 7.90 3.53 -0.29
C ASN A 129 7.18 2.82 0.86
N ILE A 130 6.11 3.41 1.40
CA ILE A 130 5.30 2.82 2.47
C ILE A 130 4.54 1.58 1.99
N LEU A 131 3.99 1.59 0.77
CA LEU A 131 3.18 0.50 0.25
C LEU A 131 4.03 -0.66 -0.31
N ARG A 132 5.27 -0.40 -0.74
CA ARG A 132 6.14 -1.41 -1.37
C ARG A 132 6.38 -2.67 -0.51
N PRO A 133 6.67 -2.60 0.81
CA PRO A 133 6.81 -3.80 1.64
C PRO A 133 5.54 -4.68 1.64
N LEU A 134 4.36 -4.06 1.70
CA LEU A 134 3.08 -4.79 1.64
C LEU A 134 2.88 -5.43 0.28
N GLU A 135 3.40 -4.81 -0.79
CA GLU A 135 3.29 -5.28 -2.17
C GLU A 135 4.09 -6.55 -2.38
N VAL A 136 5.34 -6.54 -1.93
CA VAL A 136 6.24 -7.69 -1.95
C VAL A 136 5.62 -8.88 -1.23
N ILE A 137 5.11 -8.66 -0.02
CA ILE A 137 4.50 -9.73 0.79
C ILE A 137 3.22 -10.23 0.14
N THR A 138 2.35 -9.32 -0.31
CA THR A 138 1.09 -9.68 -0.96
C THR A 138 1.35 -10.53 -2.21
N LYS A 139 2.31 -10.14 -3.06
CA LYS A 139 2.73 -10.97 -4.19
C LYS A 139 3.25 -12.34 -3.76
N GLY A 140 4.11 -12.38 -2.75
CA GLY A 140 4.68 -13.64 -2.23
C GLY A 140 3.63 -14.62 -1.74
N ILE A 141 2.61 -14.14 -1.03
CA ILE A 141 1.54 -15.00 -0.49
C ILE A 141 0.42 -15.30 -1.50
N SER A 142 0.30 -14.52 -2.57
CA SER A 142 -0.75 -14.71 -3.60
C SER A 142 -0.64 -16.06 -4.33
N GLY A 143 0.54 -16.67 -4.33
CA GLY A 143 0.79 -17.99 -4.90
C GLY A 143 0.67 -19.15 -3.91
N GLU A 144 0.43 -18.87 -2.63
CA GLU A 144 0.31 -19.91 -1.59
C GLU A 144 -1.16 -20.22 -1.31
N ASN A 145 -1.54 -21.50 -1.33
CA ASN A 145 -2.91 -21.92 -1.02
C ASN A 145 -3.30 -21.60 0.44
N TYR A 146 -2.33 -21.64 1.37
CA TYR A 146 -2.53 -21.30 2.79
C TYR A 146 -1.22 -20.78 3.40
N VAL A 147 -1.26 -19.57 3.97
CA VAL A 147 -0.16 -19.03 4.78
C VAL A 147 -0.32 -19.53 6.22
N THR A 148 0.65 -20.29 6.71
CA THR A 148 0.62 -20.84 8.08
C THR A 148 0.96 -19.77 9.13
N ALA A 149 0.45 -19.94 10.36
CA ALA A 149 0.78 -19.05 11.48
C ALA A 149 2.30 -18.90 11.70
N SER A 150 3.08 -19.97 11.48
CA SER A 150 4.54 -19.97 11.57
C SER A 150 5.24 -19.07 10.54
N LYS A 151 4.59 -18.75 9.42
CA LYS A 151 5.08 -17.76 8.44
C LYS A 151 4.59 -16.34 8.75
N ILE A 152 3.37 -16.21 9.27
CA ILE A 152 2.75 -14.89 9.54
C ILE A 152 3.55 -14.10 10.57
N ILE A 153 3.95 -14.74 11.67
CA ILE A 153 4.68 -14.08 12.76
C ILE A 153 5.98 -13.42 12.29
N PRO A 154 6.92 -14.13 11.65
CA PRO A 154 8.16 -13.51 11.18
C PRO A 154 7.90 -12.43 10.11
N ILE A 155 6.87 -12.59 9.26
CA ILE A 155 6.51 -11.57 8.26
C ILE A 155 6.04 -10.27 8.94
N VAL A 156 5.14 -10.36 9.94
CA VAL A 156 4.61 -9.19 10.65
C VAL A 156 5.72 -8.48 11.45
N SER A 157 6.61 -9.25 12.09
CA SER A 157 7.74 -8.71 12.82
C SER A 157 8.70 -7.95 11.89
N CYS A 158 9.07 -8.56 10.76
CA CYS A 158 9.91 -7.94 9.74
C CYS A 158 9.27 -6.67 9.14
N LEU A 159 7.96 -6.70 8.86
CA LEU A 159 7.21 -5.53 8.41
C LEU A 159 7.28 -4.39 9.42
N THR A 160 7.05 -4.70 10.70
CA THR A 160 7.05 -3.70 11.77
C THR A 160 8.41 -3.04 11.88
N GLU A 161 9.50 -3.82 11.83
CA GLU A 161 10.87 -3.28 11.86
C GLU A 161 11.18 -2.43 10.62
N THR A 162 10.76 -2.88 9.44
CA THR A 162 10.89 -2.13 8.18
C THR A 162 10.23 -0.75 8.30
N TYR A 163 9.06 -0.67 8.94
CA TYR A 163 8.39 0.62 9.12
C TYR A 163 8.99 1.47 10.25
N ASN A 164 9.52 0.87 11.30
CA ASN A 164 10.16 1.64 12.38
C ASN A 164 11.45 2.33 11.93
N THR A 165 12.16 1.74 10.98
CA THR A 165 13.41 2.26 10.41
C THR A 165 13.21 3.11 9.15
N MET A 166 11.98 3.16 8.61
CA MET A 166 11.65 3.92 7.42
C MET A 166 11.59 5.42 7.70
N GLU A 167 12.36 6.21 6.95
CA GLU A 167 12.25 7.67 6.93
C GLU A 167 11.24 8.13 5.88
N ASN A 168 10.56 9.24 6.15
CA ASN A 168 9.62 9.87 5.21
C ASN A 168 10.02 11.32 4.97
N SER A 169 9.91 11.75 3.72
CA SER A 169 10.31 13.11 3.30
C SER A 169 9.25 14.14 3.65
N THR A 170 8.00 13.71 3.83
CA THR A 170 6.87 14.58 4.14
C THR A 170 6.21 14.23 5.47
N TYR A 171 5.66 15.25 6.14
CA TYR A 171 4.87 15.07 7.37
C TYR A 171 3.68 14.11 7.15
N ILE A 172 2.98 14.24 6.01
CA ILE A 172 1.83 13.39 5.67
C ILE A 172 2.31 11.96 5.36
N GLY A 173 3.49 11.79 4.77
CA GLY A 173 4.17 10.49 4.64
C GLY A 173 4.36 9.81 6.00
N ALA A 174 4.93 10.52 6.97
CA ALA A 174 5.10 10.01 8.34
C ALA A 174 3.76 9.66 9.04
N LYS A 175 2.73 10.48 8.82
CA LYS A 175 1.36 10.21 9.29
C LYS A 175 0.78 8.95 8.66
N THR A 176 0.98 8.77 7.35
CA THR A 176 0.56 7.57 6.60
C THR A 176 1.27 6.32 7.12
N ARG A 177 2.59 6.37 7.31
CA ARG A 177 3.37 5.28 7.89
C ARG A 177 2.84 4.89 9.27
N THR A 178 2.59 5.88 10.12
CA THR A 178 2.03 5.67 11.47
C THR A 178 0.66 4.99 11.41
N LEU A 179 -0.20 5.40 10.47
CA LEU A 179 -1.50 4.79 10.24
C LEU A 179 -1.38 3.31 9.86
N ILE A 180 -0.46 2.97 8.94
CA ILE A 180 -0.16 1.59 8.54
C ILE A 180 0.35 0.75 9.73
N VAL A 181 1.31 1.26 10.50
CA VAL A 181 1.85 0.57 11.68
C VAL A 181 0.77 0.31 12.72
N ASN A 182 -0.11 1.28 12.97
CA ASN A 182 -1.23 1.11 13.88
C ASN A 182 -2.24 0.08 13.35
N GLY A 183 -2.48 0.07 12.04
CA GLY A 183 -3.30 -0.95 11.38
C GLY A 183 -2.74 -2.37 11.55
N LEU A 184 -1.41 -2.53 11.38
CA LEU A 184 -0.72 -3.79 11.64
C LEU A 184 -0.85 -4.22 13.10
N LYS A 185 -0.54 -3.33 14.05
CA LYS A 185 -0.64 -3.61 15.50
C LYS A 185 -2.06 -3.98 15.91
N LYS A 186 -3.07 -3.24 15.44
CA LYS A 186 -4.49 -3.52 15.75
C LYS A 186 -4.93 -4.90 15.27
N ARG A 187 -4.42 -5.36 14.12
CA ARG A 187 -4.91 -6.58 13.46
C ARG A 187 -4.04 -7.81 13.73
N PHE A 188 -2.75 -7.62 13.99
CA PHE A 188 -1.77 -8.69 14.22
C PHE A 188 -1.12 -8.67 15.61
N GLY A 189 -1.28 -7.61 16.41
CA GLY A 189 -0.64 -7.51 17.73
C GLY A 189 -1.08 -8.57 18.75
N MET A 190 -2.23 -9.22 18.53
CA MET A 190 -2.64 -10.40 19.32
C MET A 190 -1.94 -11.69 18.89
N VAL A 191 -1.42 -11.79 17.66
CA VAL A 191 -0.74 -12.98 17.13
C VAL A 191 0.65 -13.15 17.75
N GLU A 192 1.30 -12.05 18.16
CA GLU A 192 2.61 -12.08 18.83
C GLU A 192 2.51 -12.48 20.31
N GLN A 193 1.42 -12.14 21.01
CA GLN A 193 1.26 -12.49 22.42
C GLN A 193 1.02 -13.99 22.67
N VAL A 194 0.46 -14.71 21.69
CA VAL A 194 0.22 -16.16 21.78
C VAL A 194 1.52 -16.95 21.90
N HIS A 195 2.60 -16.46 21.27
CA HIS A 195 3.90 -17.11 21.31
C HIS A 195 4.66 -16.88 22.63
N LEU A 196 4.43 -15.74 23.30
CA LEU A 196 5.00 -15.50 24.62
C LEU A 196 4.40 -16.42 25.69
N PHE A 197 3.09 -16.68 25.64
CA PHE A 197 2.45 -17.58 26.62
C PHE A 197 2.74 -19.06 26.36
N SER A 198 2.91 -19.47 25.09
CA SER A 198 3.22 -20.87 24.77
C SER A 198 4.68 -21.29 25.06
N CYS A 199 5.60 -20.34 25.25
CA CYS A 199 6.96 -20.63 25.73
C CYS A 199 7.06 -20.63 27.25
N CYS A 200 6.20 -19.89 27.96
CA CYS A 200 6.21 -19.84 29.43
C CYS A 200 5.56 -21.07 30.10
N ASP A 201 4.70 -21.81 29.40
CA ASP A 201 4.05 -23.01 29.94
C ASP A 201 4.91 -24.30 29.87
N HIS A 202 6.16 -24.21 29.41
CA HIS A 202 7.09 -25.36 29.34
C HIS A 202 8.15 -25.41 30.45
N PHE A 203 8.11 -24.50 31.42
CA PHE A 203 9.07 -24.47 32.56
C PHE A 203 8.41 -24.49 33.94
N ARG A 204 7.18 -25.00 34.04
CA ARG A 204 6.52 -25.28 35.33
C ARG A 204 5.87 -26.67 35.32
N SER A 205 6.71 -27.70 35.44
CA SER A 205 6.40 -28.97 36.09
C SER A 205 7.65 -29.49 36.77
#